data_AF-A0A7S0N015-F1
#
_entry.id   AF-A0A7S0N015-F1
#
_cell.length_a   1.000
_cell.length_b   1.000
_cell.length_c   1.000
_cell.angle_alpha   90.00
_cell.angle_beta   90.00
_cell.angle_gamma   90.00
#
_symmetry.space_group_name_H-M   'P 1'
#
loop_
_entity.id
_entity.type
_entity.pdbx_description
1 polymer ?
#
loop_
_entity_poly.entity_id
_entity_poly.type
_entity_poly.pdbx_seq_one_letter_code
_entity_poly.pdbx_strand_id
1 'polypeptide(L)'
;MADKCCLPPHEVFEPVYFHSTDDTSTLMPGVHYFSIEGVISYVGFADDFGPMNIGSIYQFCELMDKELERFSDEKLVLVTSLDCQAITNAVFLLGAYMIMKMNYDLPQTISCFQATLGLAVPYRDVSPGIQNFELFVQDCWGGLWKGKQLGWADFGPAGFDLEEYQHYDNALNADLHEIVPGKFVAMRGPRDLATDSPWEDVLDDEGHFSHRDFSVEHYAEILQQFDV
;
A
#
# COMPACT_ATOMS: atom_id res chain seq x y z
N MET A 1 9.47 31.75 -3.05
CA MET A 1 10.23 30.58 -2.56
C MET A 1 10.05 29.54 -3.64
N ALA A 2 11.11 28.94 -4.18
CA ALA A 2 10.91 27.81 -5.10
C ALA A 2 10.15 26.72 -4.31
N ASP A 3 9.03 26.24 -4.86
CA ASP A 3 8.23 25.19 -4.22
C ASP A 3 9.13 24.00 -3.96
N LYS A 4 9.40 23.73 -2.67
CA LYS A 4 10.33 22.67 -2.25
C LYS A 4 9.90 21.29 -2.76
N CYS A 5 8.64 21.12 -3.17
CA CYS A 5 8.07 19.88 -3.67
C CYS A 5 8.19 19.70 -5.19
N CYS A 6 8.64 20.70 -5.95
CA CYS A 6 8.77 20.60 -7.41
C CYS A 6 10.20 20.18 -7.77
N LEU A 7 10.36 18.95 -8.27
CA LEU A 7 11.61 18.45 -8.83
C LEU A 7 11.44 18.21 -10.34
N PRO A 8 12.47 18.49 -11.16
CA PRO A 8 12.45 18.06 -12.55
C PRO A 8 12.31 16.52 -12.61
N PRO A 9 11.76 15.97 -13.71
CA PRO A 9 11.69 14.53 -13.90
C PRO A 9 13.08 13.91 -13.71
N HIS A 10 13.18 12.91 -12.85
CA HIS A 10 14.43 12.21 -12.58
C HIS A 10 14.23 10.71 -12.69
N GLU A 11 15.27 10.04 -13.15
CA GLU A 11 15.26 8.60 -13.34
C GLU A 11 15.27 7.91 -11.97
N VAL A 12 14.44 6.88 -11.85
CA VAL A 12 14.44 5.96 -10.69
C VAL A 12 15.16 4.68 -11.08
N PHE A 13 14.74 4.06 -12.20
CA PHE A 13 15.41 2.97 -12.88
C PHE A 13 14.99 3.00 -14.35
N GLU A 14 15.87 2.65 -15.29
CA GLU A 14 15.50 2.71 -16.72
C GLU A 14 14.37 1.71 -17.06
N PRO A 15 13.28 2.11 -17.78
CA PRO A 15 13.00 3.43 -18.39
C PRO A 15 12.04 4.34 -17.57
N VAL A 16 11.91 4.11 -16.26
CA VAL A 16 10.98 4.77 -15.33
C VAL A 16 11.59 5.99 -14.62
N TYR A 17 10.82 7.07 -14.63
CA TYR A 17 11.13 8.36 -14.03
C TYR A 17 10.02 8.77 -13.05
N PHE A 18 10.35 9.62 -12.09
CA PHE A 18 9.39 10.23 -11.17
C PHE A 18 9.34 11.75 -11.36
N HIS A 19 8.13 12.32 -11.29
CA HIS A 19 7.94 13.76 -11.38
C HIS A 19 6.76 14.23 -10.51
N SER A 20 7.01 15.21 -9.63
CA SER A 20 5.98 15.91 -8.88
C SER A 20 5.69 17.27 -9.52
N THR A 21 4.47 17.49 -10.00
CA THR A 21 4.07 18.72 -10.69
C THR A 21 2.55 18.93 -10.64
N ASP A 22 2.12 20.19 -10.54
CA ASP A 22 0.72 20.59 -10.76
C ASP A 22 0.48 20.99 -12.24
N ASP A 23 1.54 21.07 -13.05
CA ASP A 23 1.49 21.41 -14.47
C ASP A 23 1.80 20.18 -15.32
N THR A 24 0.79 19.70 -16.05
CA THR A 24 0.87 18.56 -16.97
C THR A 24 0.98 19.00 -18.44
N SER A 25 1.14 20.30 -18.71
CA SER A 25 1.06 20.86 -20.06
C SER A 25 2.25 20.51 -20.97
N THR A 26 3.31 19.89 -20.43
CA THR A 26 4.53 19.58 -21.18
C THR A 26 4.62 18.09 -21.58
N LEU A 27 3.83 17.69 -22.58
CA LEU A 27 3.96 16.37 -23.19
C LEU A 27 5.16 16.35 -24.15
N MET A 28 6.18 15.56 -23.81
CA MET A 28 7.33 15.31 -24.70
C MET A 28 7.07 14.05 -25.55
N PRO A 29 7.42 14.06 -26.85
CA PRO A 29 7.36 12.85 -27.68
C PRO A 29 8.23 11.73 -27.11
N GLY A 30 7.72 10.49 -27.12
CA GLY A 30 8.42 9.30 -26.59
C GLY A 30 8.46 9.23 -25.06
N VAL A 31 7.56 9.97 -24.39
CA VAL A 31 7.39 9.96 -22.94
C VAL A 31 5.91 9.72 -22.62
N HIS A 32 5.64 8.62 -21.92
CA HIS A 32 4.34 8.32 -21.36
C HIS A 32 4.26 8.81 -19.92
N TYR A 33 3.26 9.63 -19.61
CA TYR A 33 2.98 10.11 -18.27
C TYR A 33 1.75 9.41 -17.72
N PHE A 34 1.85 8.86 -16.51
CA PHE A 34 0.73 8.23 -15.82
C PHE A 34 0.73 8.64 -14.34
N SER A 35 -0.42 8.50 -13.68
CA SER A 35 -0.58 8.79 -12.25
C SER A 35 -1.37 7.68 -11.57
N ILE A 36 -1.14 7.51 -10.28
CA ILE A 36 -1.87 6.58 -9.42
C ILE A 36 -2.87 7.27 -8.49
N GLU A 37 -2.89 8.61 -8.48
CA GLU A 37 -3.83 9.37 -7.66
C GLU A 37 -5.27 9.10 -8.10
N GLY A 38 -6.13 8.75 -7.15
CA GLY A 38 -7.51 8.34 -7.43
C GLY A 38 -7.67 6.93 -8.02
N VAL A 39 -6.56 6.23 -8.30
CA VAL A 39 -6.56 4.84 -8.78
C VAL A 39 -6.19 3.89 -7.64
N ILE A 40 -5.11 4.20 -6.92
CA ILE A 40 -4.63 3.45 -5.77
C ILE A 40 -4.58 4.43 -4.59
N SER A 41 -5.52 4.28 -3.66
CA SER A 41 -5.75 5.23 -2.58
C SER A 41 -5.62 4.57 -1.22
N TYR A 42 -5.01 5.28 -0.28
CA TYR A 42 -5.01 4.91 1.12
C TYR A 42 -6.36 5.27 1.76
N VAL A 43 -6.89 4.39 2.60
CA VAL A 43 -8.07 4.67 3.43
C VAL A 43 -7.57 4.86 4.85
N GLY A 44 -7.50 6.12 5.29
CA GLY A 44 -7.01 6.47 6.62
C GLY A 44 -8.06 6.35 7.71
N PHE A 45 -7.61 6.07 8.94
CA PHE A 45 -8.46 6.02 10.13
C PHE A 45 -8.58 7.39 10.82
N ALA A 46 -7.50 8.17 10.80
CA ALA A 46 -7.37 9.49 11.39
C ALA A 46 -6.51 10.37 10.46
N ASP A 47 -5.43 10.96 10.98
CA ASP A 47 -4.50 11.78 10.18
C ASP A 47 -3.40 10.95 9.47
N ASP A 48 -3.41 9.63 9.65
CA ASP A 48 -2.58 8.68 8.92
C ASP A 48 -2.86 8.70 7.42
N PHE A 49 -1.82 8.47 6.63
CA PHE A 49 -1.89 8.57 5.17
C PHE A 49 -1.20 7.41 4.45
N GLY A 50 -0.62 6.47 5.18
CA GLY A 50 0.16 5.36 4.64
C GLY A 50 1.01 4.66 5.70
N PRO A 51 1.93 3.76 5.30
CA PRO A 51 2.20 3.36 3.91
C PRO A 51 1.04 2.60 3.28
N MET A 52 1.07 2.47 1.94
CA MET A 52 0.12 1.64 1.20
C MET A 52 0.23 0.17 1.63
N ASN A 53 -0.91 -0.52 1.78
CA ASN A 53 -0.95 -1.92 2.21
C ASN A 53 -0.47 -2.91 1.12
N ILE A 54 -0.28 -4.19 1.47
CA ILE A 54 0.25 -5.20 0.52
C ILE A 54 -0.66 -5.42 -0.70
N GLY A 55 -1.99 -5.30 -0.55
CA GLY A 55 -2.92 -5.34 -1.67
C GLY A 55 -2.69 -4.19 -2.66
N SER A 56 -2.45 -2.99 -2.14
CA SER A 56 -2.10 -1.80 -2.95
C SER A 56 -0.74 -1.96 -3.63
N ILE A 57 0.25 -2.56 -2.95
CA ILE A 57 1.56 -2.88 -3.54
C ILE A 57 1.39 -3.87 -4.70
N TYR A 58 0.57 -4.92 -4.52
CA TYR A 58 0.27 -5.89 -5.56
C TYR A 58 -0.39 -5.23 -6.77
N GLN A 59 -1.44 -4.44 -6.55
CA GLN A 59 -2.14 -3.71 -7.60
C GLN A 59 -1.21 -2.74 -8.35
N PHE A 60 -0.33 -2.05 -7.63
CA PHE A 60 0.67 -1.18 -8.24
C PHE A 60 1.67 -1.97 -9.09
N CYS A 61 2.10 -3.16 -8.65
CA CYS A 61 2.98 -4.02 -9.45
C CYS A 61 2.30 -4.45 -10.76
N GLU A 62 1.04 -4.86 -10.71
CA GLU A 62 0.26 -5.24 -11.88
C GLU A 62 0.03 -4.05 -12.83
N LEU A 63 -0.21 -2.85 -12.29
CA LEU A 63 -0.31 -1.63 -13.08
C LEU A 63 1.02 -1.32 -13.76
N MET A 64 2.13 -1.36 -13.03
CA MET A 64 3.46 -1.04 -13.56
C MET A 64 3.89 -2.03 -14.65
N ASP A 65 3.66 -3.33 -14.46
CA ASP A 65 3.94 -4.33 -15.50
C ASP A 65 3.18 -4.02 -16.80
N LYS A 66 1.88 -3.65 -16.69
CA LYS A 66 1.05 -3.28 -17.85
C LYS A 66 1.52 -2.00 -18.53
N GLU A 67 1.90 -0.99 -17.76
CA GLU A 67 2.42 0.26 -18.29
C GLU A 67 3.76 0.05 -19.01
N LEU A 68 4.68 -0.73 -18.43
CA LEU A 68 5.96 -1.11 -19.06
C LEU A 68 5.77 -1.93 -20.35
N GLU A 69 4.81 -2.85 -20.37
CA GLU A 69 4.50 -3.64 -21.57
C GLU A 69 3.88 -2.77 -22.67
N ARG A 70 2.92 -1.89 -22.29
CA ARG A 70 2.18 -1.06 -23.24
C ARG A 70 3.05 0.02 -23.88
N PHE A 71 4.01 0.57 -23.14
CA PHE A 71 4.86 1.68 -23.55
C PHE A 71 6.34 1.29 -23.59
N SER A 72 6.63 0.08 -24.09
CA SER A 72 7.98 -0.51 -24.07
C SER A 72 9.06 0.28 -24.81
N ASP A 73 8.67 1.12 -25.78
CA ASP A 73 9.56 1.95 -26.58
C ASP A 73 9.63 3.41 -26.09
N GLU A 74 8.96 3.73 -24.97
CA GLU A 74 8.87 5.08 -24.40
C GLU A 74 9.48 5.15 -23.00
N LYS A 75 9.83 6.37 -22.56
CA LYS A 75 10.12 6.61 -21.14
C LYS A 75 8.81 6.70 -20.38
N LEU A 76 8.73 6.07 -19.22
CA LEU A 76 7.56 6.15 -18.35
C LEU A 76 7.82 7.14 -17.23
N VAL A 77 6.91 8.06 -16.99
CA VAL A 77 6.99 9.05 -15.92
C VAL A 77 5.79 8.86 -14.99
N LEU A 78 6.04 8.38 -13.78
CA LEU A 78 5.04 8.42 -12.71
C LEU A 78 4.93 9.86 -12.22
N VAL A 79 3.73 10.44 -12.38
CA VAL A 79 3.41 11.81 -11.99
C VAL A 79 2.55 11.83 -10.73
N THR A 80 2.92 12.70 -9.80
CA THR A 80 2.10 13.07 -8.64
C THR A 80 1.89 14.58 -8.59
N SER A 81 0.88 15.00 -7.85
CA SER A 81 0.73 16.37 -7.36
C SER A 81 1.91 16.78 -6.46
N LEU A 82 1.96 18.06 -6.10
CA LEU A 82 2.94 18.59 -5.15
C LEU A 82 2.66 18.24 -3.67
N ASP A 83 1.61 17.46 -3.40
CA ASP A 83 1.30 17.01 -2.04
C ASP A 83 2.35 16.03 -1.51
N CYS A 84 2.90 16.35 -0.34
CA CYS A 84 3.98 15.55 0.25
C CYS A 84 3.56 14.13 0.62
N GLN A 85 2.28 13.88 0.95
CA GLN A 85 1.79 12.55 1.30
C GLN A 85 1.63 11.70 0.03
N ALA A 86 1.09 12.29 -1.04
CA ALA A 86 1.03 11.66 -2.36
C ALA A 86 2.44 11.31 -2.88
N ILE A 87 3.39 12.23 -2.76
CA ILE A 87 4.81 11.98 -3.12
C ILE A 87 5.37 10.83 -2.29
N THR A 88 5.20 10.84 -0.96
CA THR A 88 5.68 9.78 -0.06
C THR A 88 5.15 8.41 -0.49
N ASN A 89 3.84 8.29 -0.74
CA ASN A 89 3.21 7.02 -1.11
C ASN A 89 3.62 6.53 -2.51
N ALA A 90 3.75 7.43 -3.49
CA ALA A 90 4.19 7.07 -4.82
C ALA A 90 5.66 6.62 -4.84
N VAL A 91 6.53 7.32 -4.09
CA VAL A 91 7.93 6.90 -3.89
C VAL A 91 7.95 5.52 -3.24
N PHE A 92 7.19 5.32 -2.14
CA PHE A 92 7.10 4.02 -1.48
C PHE A 92 6.69 2.90 -2.44
N LEU A 93 5.63 3.09 -3.22
CA LEU A 93 5.14 2.10 -4.18
C LEU A 93 6.15 1.78 -5.29
N LEU A 94 6.85 2.78 -5.84
CA LEU A 94 7.93 2.54 -6.81
C LEU A 94 9.05 1.69 -6.22
N GLY A 95 9.52 2.02 -5.02
CA GLY A 95 10.55 1.21 -4.35
C GLY A 95 10.06 -0.19 -3.97
N ALA A 96 8.78 -0.32 -3.59
CA ALA A 96 8.15 -1.61 -3.34
C ALA A 96 8.12 -2.48 -4.60
N TYR A 97 7.80 -1.91 -5.77
CA TYR A 97 7.88 -2.60 -7.06
C TYR A 97 9.30 -3.09 -7.36
N MET A 98 10.32 -2.26 -7.15
CA MET A 98 11.72 -2.66 -7.36
C MET A 98 12.12 -3.84 -6.46
N ILE A 99 11.69 -3.84 -5.20
CA ILE A 99 11.94 -4.94 -4.27
C ILE A 99 11.16 -6.20 -4.68
N MET A 100 9.87 -6.07 -4.94
CA MET A 100 8.96 -7.19 -5.17
C MET A 100 9.13 -7.83 -6.55
N LYS A 101 9.28 -7.05 -7.61
CA LYS A 101 9.32 -7.54 -9.00
C LYS A 101 10.72 -7.57 -9.59
N MET A 102 11.58 -6.60 -9.25
CA MET A 102 12.95 -6.51 -9.80
C MET A 102 14.02 -7.16 -8.90
N ASN A 103 13.66 -7.62 -7.70
CA ASN A 103 14.56 -8.24 -6.72
C ASN A 103 15.71 -7.33 -6.23
N TYR A 104 15.49 -6.01 -6.20
CA TYR A 104 16.46 -5.09 -5.62
C TYR A 104 16.57 -5.31 -4.11
N ASP A 105 17.78 -5.20 -3.58
CA ASP A 105 18.01 -5.11 -2.14
C ASP A 105 17.76 -3.70 -1.59
N LEU A 106 17.71 -3.57 -0.27
CA LEU A 106 17.40 -2.29 0.38
C LEU A 106 18.41 -1.18 0.00
N PRO A 107 19.75 -1.39 0.04
CA PRO A 107 20.72 -0.40 -0.45
C PRO A 107 20.51 0.01 -1.91
N GLN A 108 20.26 -0.94 -2.82
CA GLN A 108 20.00 -0.67 -4.23
C GLN A 108 18.76 0.21 -4.39
N THR A 109 17.65 -0.16 -3.74
CA THR A 109 16.41 0.63 -3.78
C THR A 109 16.64 2.04 -3.26
N ILE A 110 17.23 2.22 -2.08
CA ILE A 110 17.49 3.56 -1.50
C ILE A 110 18.33 4.43 -2.44
N SER A 111 19.32 3.85 -3.12
CA SER A 111 20.21 4.61 -4.02
C SER A 111 19.47 5.25 -5.21
N CYS A 112 18.36 4.66 -5.66
CA CYS A 112 17.54 5.16 -6.76
C CYS A 112 16.68 6.38 -6.38
N PHE A 113 16.46 6.65 -5.09
CA PHE A 113 15.57 7.72 -4.62
C PHE A 113 16.30 8.84 -3.88
N GLN A 114 17.63 8.98 -4.04
CA GLN A 114 18.38 10.05 -3.37
C GLN A 114 17.83 11.46 -3.63
N ALA A 115 17.27 11.69 -4.84
CA ALA A 115 16.66 12.97 -5.20
C ALA A 115 15.28 13.20 -4.56
N THR A 116 14.52 12.13 -4.30
CA THR A 116 13.11 12.18 -3.87
C THR A 116 12.88 11.92 -2.39
N LEU A 117 13.76 11.18 -1.73
CA LEU A 117 13.61 10.89 -0.29
C LEU A 117 13.60 12.16 0.57
N GLY A 118 14.21 13.25 0.11
CA GLY A 118 14.14 14.55 0.78
C GLY A 118 12.77 15.26 0.68
N LEU A 119 11.90 14.81 -0.22
CA LEU A 119 10.51 15.29 -0.35
C LEU A 119 9.53 14.44 0.46
N ALA A 120 9.86 13.19 0.72
CA ALA A 120 9.02 12.30 1.49
C ALA A 120 8.95 12.75 2.95
N VAL A 121 7.74 12.76 3.50
CA VAL A 121 7.46 12.97 4.92
C VAL A 121 7.30 11.63 5.64
N PRO A 122 7.66 11.54 6.94
CA PRO A 122 7.47 10.32 7.71
C PRO A 122 5.99 9.94 7.85
N TYR A 123 5.73 8.64 7.88
CA TYR A 123 4.44 8.09 8.25
C TYR A 123 4.18 8.29 9.75
N ARG A 124 2.90 8.42 10.08
CA ARG A 124 2.39 8.64 11.44
C ARG A 124 1.45 7.52 11.83
N ASP A 125 1.31 7.28 13.13
CA ASP A 125 0.34 6.34 13.64
C ASP A 125 -1.07 6.97 13.71
N VAL A 126 -2.05 6.13 14.05
CA VAL A 126 -3.48 6.51 14.19
C VAL A 126 -3.79 7.18 15.53
N SER A 127 -2.80 7.34 16.41
CA SER A 127 -3.01 7.84 17.76
C SER A 127 -3.37 9.34 17.74
N PRO A 128 -4.34 9.78 18.55
CA PRO A 128 -4.64 11.20 18.66
C PRO A 128 -3.51 11.94 19.38
N GLY A 129 -3.14 13.12 18.86
CA GLY A 129 -2.25 14.06 19.56
C GLY A 129 -0.82 14.10 19.00
N ILE A 130 0.16 14.22 19.91
CA ILE A 130 1.57 14.44 19.54
C ILE A 130 2.18 13.13 19.06
N GLN A 131 2.81 13.18 17.88
CA GLN A 131 3.57 12.06 17.33
C GLN A 131 4.81 11.76 18.17
N ASN A 132 4.94 10.51 18.60
CA ASN A 132 6.05 10.05 19.43
C ASN A 132 7.06 9.18 18.68
N PHE A 133 6.77 8.82 17.43
CA PHE A 133 7.61 7.99 16.58
C PHE A 133 7.38 8.36 15.11
N GLU A 134 8.46 8.44 14.34
CA GLU A 134 8.44 8.70 12.90
C GLU A 134 8.90 7.44 12.18
N LEU A 135 8.10 6.95 11.22
CA LEU A 135 8.45 5.80 10.37
C LEU A 135 8.72 6.30 8.95
N PHE A 136 9.92 6.07 8.41
CA PHE A 136 10.29 6.56 7.08
C PHE A 136 10.03 5.51 5.99
N VAL A 137 10.00 5.96 4.74
CA VAL A 137 9.85 5.09 3.55
C VAL A 137 10.93 4.00 3.51
N GLN A 138 12.16 4.34 3.87
CA GLN A 138 13.27 3.39 3.92
C GLN A 138 13.05 2.27 4.95
N ASP A 139 12.41 2.58 6.08
CA ASP A 139 12.09 1.58 7.10
C ASP A 139 11.03 0.60 6.58
N CYS A 140 10.02 1.13 5.88
CA CYS A 140 8.97 0.34 5.25
C CYS A 140 9.53 -0.60 4.16
N TRP A 141 10.43 -0.08 3.31
CA TRP A 141 11.15 -0.92 2.34
C TRP A 141 12.00 -1.99 3.00
N GLY A 142 12.67 -1.68 4.12
CA GLY A 142 13.44 -2.66 4.88
C GLY A 142 12.56 -3.79 5.42
N GLY A 143 11.39 -3.45 5.95
CA GLY A 143 10.37 -4.40 6.38
C GLY A 143 9.88 -5.29 5.23
N LEU A 144 9.48 -4.68 4.10
CA LEU A 144 9.01 -5.40 2.92
C LEU A 144 10.08 -6.33 2.33
N TRP A 145 11.30 -5.83 2.17
CA TRP A 145 12.44 -6.62 1.68
C TRP A 145 12.70 -7.82 2.58
N LYS A 146 12.66 -7.62 3.90
CA LYS A 146 12.85 -8.72 4.85
C LYS A 146 11.70 -9.72 4.81
N GLY A 147 10.46 -9.24 4.72
CA GLY A 147 9.26 -10.06 4.58
C GLY A 147 9.33 -10.93 3.31
N LYS A 148 9.74 -10.35 2.18
CA LYS A 148 9.99 -11.10 0.94
C LYS A 148 11.05 -12.18 1.11
N GLN A 149 12.19 -11.88 1.74
CA GLN A 149 13.25 -12.87 1.99
C GLN A 149 12.78 -14.05 2.86
N LEU A 150 11.84 -13.80 3.76
CA LEU A 150 11.26 -14.81 4.65
C LEU A 150 10.07 -15.54 4.03
N GLY A 151 9.66 -15.18 2.81
CA GLY A 151 8.50 -15.75 2.12
C GLY A 151 7.15 -15.26 2.66
N TRP A 152 7.11 -14.15 3.39
CA TRP A 152 5.86 -13.59 3.92
C TRP A 152 5.12 -12.74 2.88
N ALA A 153 5.86 -12.15 1.95
CA ALA A 153 5.33 -11.46 0.80
C ALA A 153 5.85 -12.15 -0.47
N ASP A 154 4.99 -12.95 -1.10
CA ASP A 154 5.28 -13.65 -2.35
C ASP A 154 4.19 -13.32 -3.37
N PHE A 155 4.55 -12.73 -4.51
CA PHE A 155 3.60 -12.42 -5.60
C PHE A 155 3.66 -13.45 -6.72
N GLY A 156 4.20 -14.64 -6.45
CA GLY A 156 4.16 -15.79 -7.34
C GLY A 156 2.77 -16.45 -7.43
N PRO A 157 2.59 -17.44 -8.31
CA PRO A 157 1.29 -18.05 -8.59
C PRO A 157 0.58 -18.75 -7.43
N ALA A 158 1.30 -19.09 -6.37
CA ALA A 158 0.77 -19.72 -5.17
C ALA A 158 1.02 -18.89 -3.90
N GLY A 159 1.35 -17.60 -4.09
CA GLY A 159 1.61 -16.65 -3.01
C GLY A 159 0.35 -15.85 -2.68
N PHE A 160 0.50 -14.53 -2.65
CA PHE A 160 -0.52 -13.55 -2.30
C PHE A 160 -1.74 -13.59 -3.23
N ASP A 161 -2.92 -13.75 -2.63
CA ASP A 161 -4.22 -13.66 -3.30
C ASP A 161 -4.88 -12.31 -2.96
N LEU A 162 -5.04 -11.46 -3.98
CA LEU A 162 -5.66 -10.14 -3.79
C LEU A 162 -7.16 -10.25 -3.49
N GLU A 163 -7.87 -11.21 -4.08
CA GLU A 163 -9.31 -11.37 -3.89
C GLU A 163 -9.61 -11.84 -2.47
N GLU A 164 -8.86 -12.83 -1.97
CA GLU A 164 -8.93 -13.26 -0.58
C GLU A 164 -8.57 -12.12 0.39
N TYR A 165 -7.45 -11.43 0.14
CA TYR A 165 -7.01 -10.30 0.96
C TYR A 165 -8.11 -9.23 1.07
N GLN A 166 -8.68 -8.80 -0.06
CA GLN A 166 -9.73 -7.78 -0.09
C GLN A 166 -11.06 -8.27 0.48
N HIS A 167 -11.34 -9.57 0.36
CA HIS A 167 -12.52 -10.16 0.96
C HIS A 167 -12.46 -9.99 2.48
N TYR A 168 -11.36 -10.37 3.13
CA TYR A 168 -11.24 -10.33 4.59
C TYR A 168 -10.80 -8.97 5.17
N ASP A 169 -10.18 -8.09 4.37
CA ASP A 169 -9.97 -6.65 4.69
C ASP A 169 -11.29 -5.93 4.95
N ASN A 170 -12.37 -6.37 4.29
CA ASN A 170 -13.69 -5.79 4.50
C ASN A 170 -14.23 -6.12 5.90
N ALA A 171 -14.55 -5.08 6.67
CA ALA A 171 -15.15 -5.20 8.00
C ALA A 171 -16.51 -5.93 8.03
N LEU A 172 -17.15 -6.13 6.88
CA LEU A 172 -18.37 -6.94 6.72
C LEU A 172 -18.11 -8.44 6.57
N ASN A 173 -16.86 -8.85 6.39
CA ASN A 173 -16.47 -10.22 6.08
C ASN A 173 -15.47 -10.83 7.07
N ALA A 174 -14.69 -10.04 7.81
CA ALA A 174 -13.95 -10.50 9.01
C ALA A 174 -13.12 -9.40 9.69
N ASP A 175 -12.71 -8.34 8.98
CA ASP A 175 -11.68 -7.40 9.45
C ASP A 175 -10.42 -8.17 9.90
N LEU A 176 -9.86 -8.96 8.97
CA LEU A 176 -8.84 -9.98 9.22
C LEU A 176 -7.72 -9.91 8.18
N HIS A 177 -6.47 -10.01 8.67
CA HIS A 177 -5.28 -10.13 7.86
C HIS A 177 -4.34 -11.21 8.38
N GLU A 178 -3.87 -12.06 7.48
CA GLU A 178 -2.71 -12.89 7.73
C GLU A 178 -1.43 -12.05 7.65
N ILE A 179 -0.72 -11.94 8.77
CA ILE A 179 0.51 -11.14 8.90
C ILE A 179 1.73 -11.99 8.55
N VAL A 180 1.72 -13.27 8.94
CA VAL A 180 2.75 -14.24 8.59
C VAL A 180 2.06 -15.51 8.12
N PRO A 181 2.26 -15.92 6.85
CA PRO A 181 1.64 -17.11 6.28
C PRO A 181 1.76 -18.36 7.15
N GLY A 182 0.62 -18.97 7.48
CA GLY A 182 0.49 -20.18 8.30
C GLY A 182 0.92 -20.03 9.76
N LYS A 183 0.95 -18.80 10.30
CA LYS A 183 1.45 -18.55 11.66
C LYS A 183 0.73 -17.47 12.46
N PHE A 184 0.46 -16.33 11.84
CA PHE A 184 -0.06 -15.16 12.56
C PHE A 184 -1.14 -14.47 11.76
N VAL A 185 -2.32 -14.42 12.34
CA VAL A 185 -3.46 -13.63 11.87
C VAL A 185 -3.74 -12.53 12.89
N ALA A 186 -4.01 -11.33 12.38
CA ALA A 186 -4.59 -10.22 13.12
C ALA A 186 -6.04 -10.06 12.69
N MET A 187 -6.95 -9.95 13.65
CA MET A 187 -8.37 -9.82 13.39
C MET A 187 -9.05 -9.03 14.50
N ARG A 188 -10.24 -8.51 14.20
CA ARG A 188 -11.12 -7.96 15.23
C ARG A 188 -11.53 -9.05 16.23
N GLY A 189 -11.68 -8.67 17.50
CA GLY A 189 -12.09 -9.60 18.55
C GLY A 189 -13.52 -10.13 18.35
N PRO A 190 -13.79 -11.43 18.57
CA PRO A 190 -15.14 -11.98 18.47
C PRO A 190 -16.07 -11.43 19.55
N ARG A 191 -17.37 -11.53 19.30
CA ARG A 191 -18.43 -11.23 20.28
C ARG A 191 -19.22 -12.47 20.65
N ASP A 192 -19.75 -12.46 21.88
CA ASP A 192 -20.76 -13.40 22.33
C ASP A 192 -22.12 -12.94 21.79
N LEU A 193 -22.51 -13.50 20.64
CA LEU A 193 -23.76 -13.17 19.95
C LEU A 193 -24.89 -14.13 20.38
N ALA A 194 -26.13 -13.80 20.03
CA ALA A 194 -27.25 -14.70 20.24
C ALA A 194 -26.97 -16.08 19.60
N THR A 195 -27.44 -17.15 20.25
CA THR A 195 -27.21 -18.53 19.83
C THR A 195 -27.53 -18.73 18.34
N ASP A 196 -26.58 -19.29 17.60
CA ASP A 196 -26.62 -19.56 16.16
C ASP A 196 -26.56 -18.33 15.22
N SER A 197 -26.31 -17.12 15.72
CA SER A 197 -26.07 -15.95 14.86
C SER A 197 -24.59 -15.81 14.51
N PRO A 198 -24.19 -15.99 13.23
CA PRO A 198 -22.78 -15.90 12.85
C PRO A 198 -22.24 -14.46 12.97
N TRP A 199 -23.12 -13.47 12.80
CA TRP A 199 -22.80 -12.05 12.85
C TRP A 199 -24.00 -11.20 13.30
N GLU A 200 -23.74 -9.95 13.67
CA GLU A 200 -24.74 -8.92 13.97
C GLU A 200 -24.26 -7.55 13.46
N ASP A 201 -25.15 -6.81 12.79
CA ASP A 201 -24.87 -5.43 12.38
C ASP A 201 -25.07 -4.49 13.58
N VAL A 202 -24.02 -3.74 13.90
CA VAL A 202 -24.02 -2.71 14.95
C VAL A 202 -24.31 -1.36 14.33
N LEU A 203 -25.30 -0.66 14.88
CA LEU A 203 -25.68 0.68 14.46
C LEU A 203 -25.06 1.72 15.39
N ASP A 204 -24.77 2.91 14.85
CA ASP A 204 -24.38 4.07 15.66
C ASP A 204 -25.59 4.68 16.41
N ASP A 205 -25.33 5.73 17.19
CA ASP A 205 -26.37 6.42 17.98
C ASP A 205 -27.45 7.08 17.11
N GLU A 206 -27.19 7.28 15.80
CA GLU A 206 -28.13 7.84 14.82
C GLU A 206 -28.90 6.75 14.05
N GLY A 207 -28.59 5.48 14.31
CA GLY A 207 -29.22 4.33 13.64
C GLY A 207 -28.62 4.00 12.28
N HIS A 208 -27.47 4.59 11.91
CA HIS A 208 -26.74 4.22 10.72
C HIS A 208 -25.86 3.00 10.98
N PHE A 209 -25.59 2.23 9.93
CA PHE A 209 -24.65 1.10 10.03
C PHE A 209 -23.27 1.61 10.47
N SER A 210 -22.73 1.02 11.53
CA SER A 210 -21.38 1.30 12.02
C SER A 210 -20.41 0.21 11.59
N HIS A 211 -20.66 -1.03 12.01
CA HIS A 211 -19.78 -2.18 11.74
C HIS A 211 -20.53 -3.50 11.96
N ARG A 212 -19.90 -4.62 11.61
CA ARG A 212 -20.41 -5.96 11.89
C ARG A 212 -19.56 -6.62 12.97
N ASP A 213 -20.23 -7.18 13.96
CA ASP A 213 -19.62 -8.06 14.95
C ASP A 213 -19.82 -9.52 14.52
N PHE A 214 -18.85 -10.39 14.82
CA PHE A 214 -18.87 -11.80 14.44
C PHE A 214 -18.73 -12.71 15.66
N SER A 215 -19.38 -13.87 15.60
CA SER A 215 -19.32 -14.92 16.61
C SER A 215 -17.97 -15.64 16.64
N VAL A 216 -17.71 -16.36 17.74
CA VAL A 216 -16.52 -17.23 17.87
C VAL A 216 -16.55 -18.33 16.82
N GLU A 217 -17.71 -18.94 16.58
CA GLU A 217 -17.91 -20.02 15.62
C GLU A 217 -17.64 -19.57 14.19
N HIS A 218 -18.08 -18.35 13.83
CA HIS A 218 -17.82 -17.78 12.51
C HIS A 218 -16.32 -17.63 12.23
N TYR A 219 -15.57 -17.05 13.17
CA TYR A 219 -14.11 -16.96 13.01
C TYR A 219 -13.44 -18.34 13.04
N ALA A 220 -13.94 -19.30 13.83
CA ALA A 220 -13.38 -20.65 13.86
C ALA A 220 -13.47 -21.36 12.50
N GLU A 221 -14.50 -21.08 11.70
CA GLU A 221 -14.61 -21.57 10.32
C GLU A 221 -13.62 -20.86 9.37
N ILE A 222 -13.47 -19.55 9.50
CA ILE A 222 -12.54 -18.75 8.68
C ILE A 222 -11.09 -19.14 8.96
N LEU A 223 -10.70 -19.24 10.23
CA LEU A 223 -9.31 -19.51 10.64
C LEU A 223 -8.80 -20.88 10.17
N GLN A 224 -9.70 -21.84 9.91
CA GLN A 224 -9.33 -23.13 9.30
C GLN A 224 -8.75 -22.98 7.89
N GLN A 225 -8.94 -21.84 7.21
CA GLN A 225 -8.41 -21.57 5.87
C GLN A 225 -6.95 -21.12 5.90
N PHE A 226 -6.48 -20.54 7.01
CA PHE A 226 -5.16 -19.90 7.11
C PHE A 226 -4.07 -20.80 7.70
N ASP A 227 -4.36 -22.08 7.96
CA ASP A 227 -3.43 -23.03 8.60
C ASP A 227 -2.80 -22.49 9.91
N VAL A 228 -3.54 -21.63 10.64
CA VAL A 228 -3.12 -21.00 11.92
C VAL A 228 -3.64 -21.70 13.17
#